data_AF-A0AAU7P048-F1
#
_entry.id   AF-A0AAU7P048-F1
#
_cell.length_a   1.000
_cell.length_b   1.000
_cell.length_c   1.000
_cell.angle_alpha   90.00
_cell.angle_beta   90.00
_cell.angle_gamma   90.00
#
_symmetry.space_group_name_H-M   'P 1'
#
loop_
_entity.id
_entity.type
_entity.pdbx_description
1 polymer ?
#
loop_
_entity_poly.entity_id
_entity_poly.type
_entity_poly.pdbx_seq_one_letter_code
_entity_poly.pdbx_strand_id
1 'polypeptide(L)' 'MRLTRRQLQTALNRLAKANSEAQRQRALIYDHCVEVYGAGPGDLDNDAFIDAVDGGCGEAHGMTVDEFERSMKDCSER' A
#
# COMPACT_ATOMS: atom_id res chain seq x y z
N MET A 1 6.47 1.94 -27.56
CA MET A 1 5.72 3.19 -27.84
C MET A 1 6.44 4.35 -27.15
N ARG A 2 6.63 5.51 -27.80
CA ARG A 2 7.25 6.70 -27.18
C ARG A 2 6.18 7.78 -26.93
N LEU A 3 6.15 8.31 -25.71
CA LEU A 3 5.22 9.39 -25.35
C LEU A 3 5.69 10.74 -25.92
N THR A 4 4.74 11.57 -26.35
CA THR A 4 4.99 13.01 -26.61
C THR A 4 5.26 13.75 -25.30
N ARG A 5 5.85 14.96 -25.36
CA ARG A 5 6.10 15.78 -24.15
C ARG A 5 4.82 16.03 -23.33
N ARG A 6 3.69 16.30 -23.99
CA ARG A 6 2.40 16.53 -23.33
C ARG A 6 1.87 15.26 -22.65
N GLN A 7 1.97 14.11 -23.33
CA GLN A 7 1.58 12.82 -22.75
C GLN A 7 2.47 12.46 -21.55
N LEU A 8 3.78 12.69 -21.66
CA LEU A 8 4.71 12.47 -20.55
C LEU A 8 4.38 13.36 -19.34
N GLN A 9 4.17 14.67 -19.53
CA GLN A 9 3.80 15.56 -18.42
C GLN A 9 2.48 15.13 -17.77
N THR A 10 1.52 14.68 -18.57
CA THR A 10 0.23 14.18 -18.06
C THR A 10 0.42 12.92 -17.23
N ALA A 11 1.25 11.97 -17.70
CA ALA A 11 1.58 10.75 -16.96
C ALA A 11 2.30 11.07 -15.63
N LEU A 12 3.29 11.96 -15.65
CA LEU A 12 4.01 12.40 -14.45
C LEU A 12 3.07 13.02 -13.41
N ASN A 13 2.17 13.91 -13.83
CA ASN A 13 1.21 14.54 -12.92
C ASN A 13 0.22 13.53 -12.33
N ARG A 14 -0.25 12.57 -13.14
CA ARG A 14 -1.15 11.51 -12.67
C ARG A 14 -0.45 10.60 -11.67
N LEU A 15 0.79 10.20 -11.95
CA LEU A 15 1.59 9.37 -11.05
C LEU A 15 1.87 10.10 -9.73
N ALA A 16 2.28 11.38 -9.78
CA ALA A 16 2.52 12.17 -8.58
C ALA A 16 1.25 12.25 -7.71
N LYS A 17 0.08 12.51 -8.32
CA LYS A 17 -1.20 12.54 -7.61
C LYS A 17 -1.54 11.19 -6.97
N ALA A 18 -1.43 10.10 -7.73
CA ALA A 18 -1.71 8.76 -7.24
C ALA A 18 -0.77 8.36 -6.09
N ASN A 19 0.52 8.66 -6.22
CA ASN A 19 1.51 8.38 -5.19
C ASN A 19 1.25 9.19 -3.91
N SER A 20 0.96 10.49 -4.02
CA SER A 20 0.62 11.29 -2.84
C SER A 20 -0.64 10.79 -2.14
N GLU A 21 -1.64 10.31 -2.88
CA GLU A 21 -2.83 9.71 -2.28
C GLU A 21 -2.49 8.38 -1.58
N ALA A 22 -1.76 7.49 -2.25
CA ALA A 22 -1.32 6.22 -1.67
C ALA A 22 -0.53 6.42 -0.37
N GLN A 23 0.41 7.38 -0.34
CA GLN A 23 1.18 7.70 0.88
C GLN A 23 0.29 8.19 2.02
N ARG A 24 -0.73 9.00 1.74
CA ARG A 24 -1.69 9.45 2.77
C ARG A 24 -2.50 8.29 3.35
N GLN A 25 -3.02 7.41 2.48
CA GLN A 25 -3.77 6.25 2.94
C GLN A 25 -2.89 5.27 3.71
N ARG A 26 -1.65 5.06 3.26
CA ARG A 26 -0.66 4.23 3.97
C ARG A 26 -0.37 4.78 5.37
N ALA A 27 -0.19 6.10 5.52
CA ALA A 27 0.01 6.71 6.83
C ALA A 27 -1.17 6.42 7.78
N LEU A 28 -2.42 6.60 7.32
CA LEU A 28 -3.61 6.29 8.11
C LEU A 28 -3.69 4.82 8.53
N ILE A 29 -3.36 3.91 7.62
CA ILE A 29 -3.33 2.47 7.91
C ILE A 29 -2.24 2.15 8.94
N TYR A 30 -1.04 2.71 8.78
CA TYR A 30 0.07 2.48 9.71
C TYR A 30 -0.23 3.04 11.10
N ASP A 31 -0.79 4.25 11.19
CA ASP A 31 -1.21 4.84 12.46
C ASP A 31 -2.23 3.94 13.16
N HIS A 32 -3.25 3.46 12.43
CA HIS A 32 -4.22 2.49 12.95
C HIS A 32 -3.56 1.18 13.41
N CYS A 33 -2.57 0.67 12.66
CA CYS A 33 -1.90 -0.57 13.01
C CYS A 33 -1.07 -0.46 14.28
N VAL A 34 -0.35 0.65 14.44
CA VAL A 34 0.41 0.91 15.65
C VAL A 34 -0.52 1.01 16.87
N GLU A 35 -1.70 1.62 16.71
CA GLU A 35 -2.69 1.71 17.80
C GLU A 35 -3.29 0.34 18.18
N VAL A 36 -3.64 -0.49 17.19
CA VAL A 36 -4.36 -1.76 17.41
C VAL A 36 -3.43 -2.95 17.67
N TYR A 37 -2.33 -3.04 16.92
CA TYR A 37 -1.42 -4.19 16.92
C TYR A 37 -0.04 -3.86 17.53
N GLY A 38 0.25 -2.59 17.84
CA GLY A 38 1.53 -2.15 18.38
C GLY A 38 2.66 -2.03 17.35
N ALA A 39 2.40 -2.38 16.08
CA ALA A 39 3.36 -2.39 14.99
C ALA A 39 2.67 -2.18 13.63
N GLY A 40 3.36 -1.61 12.65
CA GLY A 40 2.86 -1.46 11.28
C GLY A 40 3.03 -2.72 10.44
N PRO A 41 2.35 -2.84 9.29
CA PRO A 41 2.48 -3.99 8.39
C PRO A 41 3.92 -4.27 7.94
N GLY A 42 4.70 -3.21 7.72
CA GLY A 42 6.12 -3.33 7.34
C GLY A 42 7.04 -3.77 8.50
N ASP A 43 6.66 -3.52 9.75
CA ASP A 43 7.42 -3.98 10.92
C ASP A 43 7.20 -5.49 11.16
N LEU A 44 6.03 -5.99 10.77
CA LEU A 44 5.62 -7.39 10.90
C LEU A 44 5.91 -8.24 9.66
N ASP A 45 6.58 -7.68 8.64
CA ASP A 45 6.83 -8.31 7.35
C ASP A 45 5.56 -8.96 6.76
N ASN A 46 4.45 -8.20 6.76
CA ASN A 46 3.15 -8.69 6.31
C ASN A 46 3.10 -8.78 4.78
N ASP A 47 3.65 -9.89 4.25
CA ASP A 47 3.68 -10.20 2.81
C ASP A 47 2.32 -10.07 2.14
N ALA A 48 1.23 -10.47 2.81
CA ALA A 48 -0.12 -10.40 2.25
C ALA A 48 -0.56 -8.94 2.02
N PHE A 49 -0.25 -8.04 2.94
CA PHE A 49 -0.48 -6.61 2.74
C PHE A 49 0.43 -6.03 1.65
N ILE A 50 1.71 -6.41 1.66
CA ILE A 50 2.69 -5.92 0.68
C ILE A 50 2.27 -6.31 -0.73
N ASP A 51 1.92 -7.57 -0.97
CA ASP A 51 1.50 -8.07 -2.28
C ASP A 51 0.16 -7.48 -2.74
N ALA A 52 -0.80 -7.33 -1.83
CA ALA A 52 -2.15 -6.87 -2.17
C ALA A 52 -2.25 -5.35 -2.35
N VAL A 53 -1.57 -4.57 -1.51
CA VAL A 53 -1.76 -3.11 -1.40
C VAL A 53 -0.56 -2.32 -1.90
N ASP A 54 0.66 -2.67 -1.48
CA ASP A 54 1.86 -1.98 -1.96
C ASP A 54 2.27 -2.44 -3.37
N GLY A 55 1.88 -3.66 -3.72
CA GLY A 55 1.93 -4.24 -5.05
C GLY A 55 3.28 -4.86 -5.38
N GLY A 56 3.26 -6.17 -5.66
CA GLY A 56 4.35 -6.89 -6.29
C GLY A 56 4.40 -6.62 -7.80
N CYS A 57 5.59 -6.48 -8.38
CA CYS A 57 5.79 -6.31 -9.84
C CYS A 57 5.04 -5.13 -10.50
N GLY A 58 4.61 -4.13 -9.72
CA GLY A 58 3.93 -2.93 -10.22
C GLY A 58 2.40 -3.02 -10.27
N GLU A 59 1.81 -4.06 -9.68
CA GLU A 59 0.36 -4.24 -9.60
C GLU A 59 -0.09 -4.47 -8.15
N ALA A 60 -1.16 -3.79 -7.74
CA ALA A 60 -1.84 -3.99 -6.46
C ALA A 60 -3.30 -4.36 -6.75
N HIS A 61 -3.77 -5.46 -6.18
CA HIS A 61 -5.12 -6.00 -6.41
C HIS A 61 -6.11 -5.64 -5.29
N GLY A 62 -5.62 -5.04 -4.20
CA GLY A 62 -6.40 -4.69 -3.01
C GLY A 62 -6.71 -5.90 -2.14
N MET A 63 -7.21 -5.62 -0.94
CA MET A 63 -7.69 -6.63 0.00
C MET A 63 -8.87 -6.07 0.81
N THR A 64 -9.69 -6.95 1.36
CA THR A 64 -10.78 -6.61 2.28
C THR A 64 -10.26 -6.34 3.69
N VAL A 65 -11.06 -5.67 4.52
CA VAL A 65 -10.72 -5.43 5.93
C VAL A 65 -10.55 -6.76 6.68
N ASP A 66 -11.41 -7.74 6.45
CA ASP A 66 -11.32 -9.06 7.11
C ASP A 66 -10.03 -9.81 6.73
N GLU A 67 -9.60 -9.73 5.47
CA GLU A 67 -8.31 -10.28 5.02
C GLU A 67 -7.13 -9.58 5.68
N PHE A 68 -7.24 -8.25 5.83
CA PHE A 68 -6.20 -7.43 6.43
C PHE A 68 -6.04 -7.69 7.93
N GLU A 69 -7.13 -7.70 8.68
CA GLU A 69 -7.09 -7.99 10.11
C GLU A 69 -6.59 -9.40 10.38
N ARG A 70 -6.95 -10.38 9.54
CA ARG A 70 -6.42 -11.73 9.64
C ARG A 70 -4.91 -11.75 9.40
N SER A 71 -4.41 -11.11 8.34
CA SER A 71 -2.97 -11.12 8.04
C SER A 71 -2.13 -10.40 9.11
N MET A 72 -2.63 -9.30 9.67
CA MET A 72 -1.96 -8.61 10.78
C MET A 72 -1.84 -9.49 12.03
N LYS A 73 -2.91 -10.21 12.40
CA LYS A 73 -2.89 -11.16 13.53
C LYS A 73 -1.91 -12.30 13.27
N ASP A 74 -2.01 -12.93 12.10
CA ASP A 74 -1.15 -14.05 11.70
C ASP A 74 0.35 -13.68 11.73
N CYS A 75 0.70 -12.42 11.42
CA CYS A 75 2.08 -11.95 11.50
C CYS A 75 2.51 -11.55 12.92
N SER A 76 1.61 -10.98 13.72
CA SER A 76 1.91 -10.54 15.10
C SER A 76 2.10 -11.68 16.10
N GLU A 77 1.54 -12.87 15.82
CA GLU A 77 1.59 -14.05 16.68
C GLU A 77 2.72 -15.05 16.32
N ARG A 78 3.54 -14.72 15.31
CA ARG A 78 4.71 -15.52 14.89
C ARG A 78 5.91 -15.31 15.81
#